data_AF-A0A562Q1V6-F1
#
_entry.id   AF-A0A562Q1V6-F1
#
_cell.length_a   1.000
_cell.length_b   1.000
_cell.length_c   1.000
_cell.angle_alpha   90.00
_cell.angle_beta   90.00
_cell.angle_gamma   90.00
#
_symmetry.space_group_name_H-M   'P 1'
#
loop_
_entity.id
_entity.type
_entity.pdbx_description
1 polymer ?
#
loop_
_entity_poly.entity_id
_entity_poly.type
_entity_poly.pdbx_seq_one_letter_code
_entity_poly.pdbx_strand_id
1 'polypeptide(L)'
;MHLRGGEMQTRDVLRLGAQHLQSMAGHDFDVLTVTRPVSPEAAVNLSKIVSKLSPMVGNLIEFNSVEFLNEQSEFAGYGEWHRQDPGFPDTIFQGNVFPTPGFEIKAWFPLATEITARFKDSQRHFADDQTYVAMLAWLPEMVIYGKPKIIGVCVVSGLSVAQARDNHYHNPPDYLVLEPEDTSLRTVNLQQTNTNGFKFQGTPEQFAEAKRLVASWGLNGHLYQPTPEYHALLRQLLQRYPYRLDTNYAKMDRIVHPEIEAFKTWVYQQTIHGMTVLQWNRLLSKGADWQIRQALETHLGIREEDAEDLLI
;
A
#
# COMPACT_ATOMS: atom_id res chain seq x y z
N MET A 1 1.21 27.12 -14.98
CA MET A 1 2.63 27.50 -15.19
C MET A 1 3.08 26.81 -16.47
N HIS A 2 3.15 27.53 -17.60
CA HIS A 2 3.52 26.94 -18.90
C HIS A 2 4.98 26.46 -18.86
N LEU A 3 5.19 25.15 -18.98
CA LEU A 3 6.50 24.57 -19.26
C LEU A 3 6.93 25.02 -20.67
N ARG A 4 7.93 25.92 -20.74
CA ARG A 4 8.57 26.31 -22.00
C ARG A 4 9.44 25.16 -22.49
N GLY A 5 9.08 24.55 -23.62
CA GLY A 5 9.99 24.00 -24.63
C GLY A 5 11.15 23.10 -24.19
N GLY A 6 10.99 22.31 -23.12
CA GLY A 6 11.90 21.22 -22.76
C GLY A 6 11.19 19.88 -22.92
N GLU A 7 11.93 18.84 -23.34
CA GLU A 7 11.42 17.46 -23.36
C GLU A 7 10.97 17.06 -21.95
N MET A 8 9.78 16.46 -21.83
CA MET A 8 9.23 15.98 -20.57
C MET A 8 10.07 14.78 -20.08
N GLN A 9 10.56 14.84 -18.84
CA GLN A 9 11.37 13.77 -18.26
C GLN A 9 10.55 12.89 -17.32
N THR A 10 11.08 11.72 -16.95
CA THR A 10 10.42 10.77 -16.05
C THR A 10 9.94 11.42 -14.75
N ARG A 11 10.79 12.27 -14.16
CA ARG A 11 10.45 13.02 -12.94
C ARG A 11 9.32 14.03 -13.13
N ASP A 12 9.17 14.61 -14.32
CA ASP A 12 8.07 15.51 -14.62
C ASP A 12 6.75 14.75 -14.74
N VAL A 13 6.75 13.62 -15.44
CA VAL A 13 5.58 12.73 -15.55
C VAL A 13 5.15 12.25 -14.16
N LEU A 14 6.08 11.75 -13.34
CA LEU A 14 5.79 11.28 -11.98
C LEU A 14 5.29 12.40 -11.07
N ARG A 15 5.89 13.60 -11.15
CA ARG A 15 5.46 14.75 -10.36
C ARG A 15 4.06 15.21 -10.74
N LEU A 16 3.76 15.33 -12.04
CA LEU A 16 2.43 15.72 -12.52
C LEU A 16 1.40 14.64 -12.17
N GLY A 17 1.72 13.37 -12.47
CA GLY A 17 0.86 12.24 -12.13
C GLY A 17 0.56 12.16 -10.63
N ALA A 18 1.57 12.39 -9.77
CA ALA A 18 1.39 12.44 -8.32
C ALA A 18 0.45 13.58 -7.90
N GLN A 19 0.59 14.77 -8.49
CA GLN A 19 -0.30 15.91 -8.21
C GLN A 19 -1.74 15.62 -8.63
N HIS A 20 -1.95 15.03 -9.80
CA HIS A 20 -3.29 14.63 -10.25
C HIS A 20 -3.88 13.54 -9.35
N LEU A 21 -3.14 12.47 -9.04
CA LEU A 21 -3.60 11.41 -8.13
C LEU A 21 -3.95 11.98 -6.75
N GLN A 22 -3.16 12.92 -6.24
CA GLN A 22 -3.46 13.62 -4.98
C GLN A 22 -4.78 14.40 -5.04
N SER A 23 -5.13 14.94 -6.20
CA SER A 23 -6.40 15.66 -6.39
C SER A 23 -7.63 14.75 -6.38
N MET A 24 -7.47 13.42 -6.47
CA MET A 24 -8.61 12.48 -6.31
C MET A 24 -9.19 12.51 -4.89
N ALA A 25 -8.45 13.01 -3.89
CA ALA A 25 -8.95 13.14 -2.54
C ALA A 25 -10.18 14.07 -2.48
N GLY A 26 -11.26 13.58 -1.86
CA GLY A 26 -12.55 14.25 -1.76
C GLY A 26 -13.57 13.84 -2.83
N HIS A 27 -13.14 13.14 -3.88
CA HIS A 27 -14.02 12.68 -4.94
C HIS A 27 -14.71 11.37 -4.57
N ASP A 28 -15.98 11.27 -4.95
CA ASP A 28 -16.74 10.04 -4.90
C ASP A 28 -16.35 9.17 -6.09
N PHE A 29 -16.26 7.87 -5.84
CA PHE A 29 -15.76 6.89 -6.77
C PHE A 29 -16.92 5.98 -7.17
N ASP A 30 -17.61 6.38 -8.25
CA ASP A 30 -18.92 5.84 -8.64
C ASP A 30 -18.83 4.48 -9.34
N VAL A 31 -18.36 3.48 -8.59
CA VAL A 31 -18.17 2.11 -9.09
C VAL A 31 -19.02 1.08 -8.35
N LEU A 32 -19.53 1.46 -7.17
CA LEU A 32 -20.36 0.65 -6.30
C LEU A 32 -21.15 1.61 -5.39
N THR A 33 -22.40 1.28 -5.07
CA THR A 33 -23.14 1.97 -4.01
C THR A 33 -23.65 0.94 -3.02
N VAL A 34 -23.30 1.09 -1.75
CA VAL A 34 -23.88 0.30 -0.66
C VAL A 34 -25.11 1.05 -0.16
N THR A 35 -26.29 0.42 -0.20
CA THR A 35 -27.52 1.07 0.24
C THR A 35 -27.52 1.34 1.74
N ARG A 36 -28.30 2.35 2.15
CA ARG A 36 -28.49 2.68 3.56
C ARG A 36 -29.09 1.47 4.29
N PRO A 37 -28.56 1.08 5.47
CA PRO A 37 -29.19 0.06 6.30
C PRO A 37 -30.56 0.52 6.80
N VAL A 38 -31.55 -0.37 6.77
CA VAL A 38 -32.94 -0.08 7.17
C VAL A 38 -33.22 -0.19 8.65
N SER A 39 -32.27 -0.72 9.40
CA SER A 39 -32.36 -0.76 10.85
C SER A 39 -30.99 -0.56 11.47
N PRO A 40 -30.92 -0.13 12.73
CA PRO A 40 -29.65 -0.03 13.45
C PRO A 40 -28.97 -1.39 13.60
N GLU A 41 -29.71 -2.49 13.69
CA GLU A 41 -29.15 -3.85 13.74
C GLU A 41 -28.49 -4.24 12.41
N ALA A 42 -29.15 -3.96 11.27
CA ALA A 42 -28.56 -4.16 9.95
C ALA A 42 -27.27 -3.32 9.78
N ALA A 43 -27.25 -2.11 10.32
CA ALA A 43 -26.09 -1.23 10.28
C ALA A 43 -24.91 -1.76 11.11
N VAL A 44 -25.18 -2.30 12.31
CA VAL A 44 -24.16 -2.98 13.14
C VAL A 44 -23.60 -4.20 12.42
N ASN A 45 -24.44 -4.99 11.75
CA ASN A 45 -23.96 -6.12 10.95
C ASN A 45 -23.08 -5.65 9.78
N LEU A 46 -23.54 -4.63 9.03
CA LEU A 46 -22.79 -4.07 7.91
C LEU A 46 -21.42 -3.54 8.35
N SER A 47 -21.33 -2.84 9.48
CA SER A 47 -20.06 -2.31 9.99
C SER A 47 -19.03 -3.41 10.29
N LYS A 48 -19.48 -4.63 10.60
CA LYS A 48 -18.60 -5.79 10.85
C LYS A 48 -18.08 -6.44 9.56
N ILE A 49 -18.74 -6.21 8.42
CA ILE A 49 -18.42 -6.89 7.14
C ILE A 49 -18.01 -5.95 6.01
N VAL A 50 -18.18 -4.63 6.15
CA VAL A 50 -17.92 -3.63 5.10
C VAL A 50 -16.49 -3.71 4.53
N SER A 51 -15.51 -4.09 5.35
CA SER A 51 -14.11 -4.26 4.92
C SER A 51 -13.93 -5.32 3.84
N LYS A 52 -14.87 -6.27 3.71
CA LYS A 52 -14.86 -7.30 2.66
C LYS A 52 -15.05 -6.73 1.25
N LEU A 53 -15.46 -5.46 1.12
CA LEU A 53 -15.52 -4.76 -0.16
C LEU A 53 -14.13 -4.36 -0.70
N SER A 54 -13.10 -4.36 0.14
CA SER A 54 -11.76 -3.85 -0.21
C SER A 54 -11.13 -4.50 -1.44
N PRO A 55 -11.22 -5.83 -1.68
CA PRO A 55 -10.65 -6.42 -2.89
C PRO A 55 -11.30 -5.89 -4.18
N MET A 56 -12.62 -5.69 -4.17
CA MET A 56 -13.37 -5.20 -5.33
C MET A 56 -13.11 -3.71 -5.55
N VAL A 57 -13.26 -2.90 -4.49
CA VAL A 57 -13.04 -1.45 -4.56
C VAL A 57 -11.58 -1.13 -4.90
N GLY A 58 -10.63 -1.89 -4.35
CA GLY A 58 -9.21 -1.74 -4.66
C GLY A 58 -8.89 -1.93 -6.13
N ASN A 59 -9.33 -3.05 -6.74
CA ASN A 59 -9.13 -3.29 -8.17
C ASN A 59 -9.83 -2.22 -9.05
N LEU A 60 -11.00 -1.72 -8.62
CA LEU A 60 -11.68 -0.64 -9.35
C LEU A 60 -10.90 0.69 -9.24
N ILE A 61 -10.36 1.03 -8.06
CA ILE A 61 -9.49 2.20 -7.87
C ILE A 61 -8.25 2.11 -8.76
N GLU A 62 -7.59 0.96 -8.81
CA GLU A 62 -6.44 0.71 -9.70
C GLU A 62 -6.80 0.99 -11.16
N PHE A 63 -7.92 0.44 -11.63
CA PHE A 63 -8.38 0.62 -13.01
C PHE A 63 -8.66 2.08 -13.36
N ASN A 64 -9.49 2.77 -12.58
CA ASN A 64 -9.89 4.14 -12.92
C ASN A 64 -8.79 5.17 -12.67
N SER A 65 -7.76 4.86 -11.87
CA SER A 65 -6.61 5.77 -11.71
C SER A 65 -5.90 6.00 -13.06
N VAL A 66 -5.87 4.99 -13.92
CA VAL A 66 -5.32 5.08 -15.28
C VAL A 66 -6.18 5.98 -16.17
N GLU A 67 -7.50 5.74 -16.19
CA GLU A 67 -8.45 6.56 -16.94
C GLU A 67 -8.37 8.03 -16.52
N PHE A 68 -8.40 8.29 -15.21
CA PHE A 68 -8.27 9.62 -14.64
C PHE A 68 -6.97 10.31 -15.04
N LEU A 69 -5.84 9.59 -15.04
CA LEU A 69 -4.57 10.16 -15.48
C LEU A 69 -4.55 10.48 -16.98
N ASN A 70 -5.21 9.68 -17.82
CA ASN A 70 -5.32 9.92 -19.26
C ASN A 70 -6.26 11.08 -19.64
N GLU A 71 -7.16 11.49 -18.76
CA GLU A 71 -7.98 12.68 -18.95
C GLU A 71 -7.19 14.00 -18.82
N GLN A 72 -5.94 13.94 -18.31
CA GLN A 72 -5.14 15.14 -18.05
C GLN A 72 -4.42 15.60 -19.32
N SER A 73 -4.78 16.81 -19.78
CA SER A 73 -4.25 17.41 -21.01
C SER A 73 -2.74 17.60 -21.01
N GLU A 74 -2.12 17.67 -19.84
CA GLU A 74 -0.69 17.88 -19.62
C GLU A 74 0.17 16.74 -20.17
N PHE A 75 -0.40 15.53 -20.29
CA PHE A 75 0.29 14.38 -20.88
C PHE A 75 0.15 14.31 -22.41
N ALA A 76 -0.77 15.07 -22.99
CA ALA A 76 -1.05 15.03 -24.42
C ALA A 76 0.21 15.35 -25.25
N GLY A 77 0.54 14.46 -26.18
CA GLY A 77 1.73 14.59 -27.04
C GLY A 77 3.03 14.02 -26.44
N TYR A 78 3.03 13.58 -25.18
CA TYR A 78 4.19 12.93 -24.56
C TYR A 78 4.04 11.41 -24.40
N GLY A 79 2.81 10.92 -24.23
CA GLY A 79 2.48 9.51 -24.02
C GLY A 79 1.11 9.31 -23.38
N GLU A 80 0.82 8.07 -23.02
CA GLU A 80 -0.43 7.65 -22.38
C GLU A 80 -0.14 6.71 -21.20
N TRP A 81 -0.99 6.75 -20.18
CA TRP A 81 -0.96 5.82 -19.06
C TRP A 81 -1.62 4.50 -19.45
N HIS A 82 -0.94 3.39 -19.20
CA HIS A 82 -1.43 2.04 -19.43
C HIS A 82 -1.40 1.25 -18.14
N ARG A 83 -2.40 0.37 -17.97
CA ARG A 83 -2.40 -0.63 -16.91
C ARG A 83 -1.46 -1.78 -17.27
N GLN A 84 -0.81 -2.37 -16.27
CA GLN A 84 -0.09 -3.64 -16.42
C GLN A 84 -0.83 -4.77 -15.70
N ASP A 85 -1.22 -5.82 -16.44
CA ASP A 85 -1.78 -7.06 -15.89
C ASP A 85 -1.55 -8.24 -16.87
N PRO A 86 -0.67 -9.21 -16.58
CA PRO A 86 0.27 -9.22 -15.45
C PRO A 86 1.43 -8.25 -15.69
N GLY A 87 1.86 -7.53 -14.65
CA GLY A 87 3.08 -6.73 -14.69
C GLY A 87 3.27 -5.88 -13.43
N PHE A 88 4.40 -5.18 -13.36
CA PHE A 88 4.73 -4.24 -12.29
C PHE A 88 5.45 -3.02 -12.90
N PRO A 89 5.15 -1.79 -12.45
CA PRO A 89 4.08 -1.42 -11.51
C PRO A 89 2.67 -1.51 -12.12
N ASP A 90 1.63 -1.34 -11.30
CA ASP A 90 0.21 -1.41 -11.73
C ASP A 90 -0.12 -0.51 -12.95
N THR A 91 0.51 0.66 -13.06
CA THR A 91 0.41 1.54 -14.25
C THR A 91 1.74 2.12 -14.69
N ILE A 92 1.93 2.25 -16.01
CA ILE A 92 3.10 2.86 -16.64
C ILE A 92 2.69 3.92 -17.66
N PHE A 93 3.53 4.93 -17.82
CA PHE A 93 3.38 5.94 -18.86
C PHE A 93 4.18 5.53 -20.12
N GLN A 94 3.49 5.09 -21.17
CA GLN A 94 4.11 4.71 -22.43
C GLN A 94 4.17 5.91 -23.37
N GLY A 95 5.38 6.27 -23.80
CA GLY A 95 5.60 7.43 -24.64
C GLY A 95 7.08 7.66 -24.90
N ASN A 96 7.46 8.92 -25.13
CA ASN A 96 8.84 9.29 -25.47
C ASN A 96 9.72 9.59 -24.24
N VAL A 97 9.32 9.09 -23.06
CA VAL A 97 9.99 9.36 -21.78
C VAL A 97 10.71 8.10 -21.30
N PHE A 98 11.99 8.23 -20.94
CA PHE A 98 12.81 7.13 -20.45
C PHE A 98 13.65 7.54 -19.22
N PRO A 99 13.77 6.68 -18.19
CA PRO A 99 13.10 5.39 -18.01
C PRO A 99 11.58 5.52 -17.90
N THR A 100 10.85 4.46 -18.25
CA THR A 100 9.38 4.43 -18.25
C THR A 100 8.84 4.78 -16.86
N PRO A 101 8.10 5.89 -16.70
CA PRO A 101 7.46 6.26 -15.44
C PRO A 101 6.36 5.27 -15.07
N GLY A 102 6.13 5.02 -13.78
CA GLY A 102 4.99 4.24 -13.35
C GLY A 102 4.52 4.51 -11.92
N PHE A 103 3.28 4.10 -11.64
CA PHE A 103 2.71 4.09 -10.30
C PHE A 103 2.28 2.68 -9.89
N GLU A 104 2.72 2.27 -8.71
CA GLU A 104 2.14 1.14 -7.99
C GLU A 104 0.99 1.66 -7.12
N ILE A 105 -0.23 1.20 -7.36
CA ILE A 105 -1.44 1.71 -6.73
C ILE A 105 -1.85 0.79 -5.58
N LYS A 106 -2.03 1.35 -4.38
CA LYS A 106 -2.48 0.61 -3.19
C LYS A 106 -3.70 1.25 -2.57
N ALA A 107 -4.84 0.58 -2.65
CA ALA A 107 -6.04 1.00 -1.94
C ALA A 107 -5.99 0.58 -0.46
N TRP A 108 -6.36 1.48 0.43
CA TRP A 108 -6.42 1.26 1.88
C TRP A 108 -7.81 1.62 2.41
N PHE A 109 -8.42 0.68 3.14
CA PHE A 109 -9.64 0.89 3.91
C PHE A 109 -9.31 1.16 5.39
N PRO A 110 -9.40 2.40 5.91
CA PRO A 110 -8.91 2.76 7.24
C PRO A 110 -9.65 2.13 8.43
N LEU A 111 -10.84 1.58 8.20
CA LEU A 111 -11.58 0.83 9.23
C LEU A 111 -11.15 -0.64 9.31
N ALA A 112 -10.23 -1.09 8.45
CA ALA A 112 -9.57 -2.38 8.59
C ALA A 112 -8.59 -2.40 9.78
N THR A 113 -8.19 -3.60 10.20
CA THR A 113 -7.26 -3.81 11.31
C THR A 113 -5.82 -3.40 10.98
N GLU A 114 -5.39 -3.56 9.73
CA GLU A 114 -4.06 -3.18 9.24
C GLU A 114 -4.11 -2.92 7.73
N ILE A 115 -3.12 -2.19 7.19
CA ILE A 115 -2.87 -2.10 5.74
C ILE A 115 -2.19 -3.40 5.29
N THR A 116 -2.97 -4.32 4.73
CA THR A 116 -2.50 -5.67 4.36
C THR A 116 -1.75 -5.73 3.03
N ALA A 117 -1.87 -4.69 2.20
CA ALA A 117 -1.08 -4.52 0.98
C ALA A 117 0.41 -4.70 1.28
N ARG A 118 1.14 -5.35 0.36
CA ARG A 118 2.57 -5.57 0.50
C ARG A 118 3.34 -4.87 -0.60
N PHE A 119 4.57 -4.47 -0.28
CA PHE A 119 5.51 -3.92 -1.24
C PHE A 119 6.82 -4.69 -1.16
N LYS A 120 6.98 -5.71 -2.00
CA LYS A 120 8.08 -6.70 -1.87
C LYS A 120 9.21 -6.46 -2.86
N ASP A 121 9.05 -5.59 -3.84
CA ASP A 121 10.02 -5.40 -4.90
C ASP A 121 11.39 -4.94 -4.38
N SER A 122 12.42 -5.48 -5.04
CA SER A 122 13.83 -5.19 -4.83
C SER A 122 14.13 -3.70 -4.92
N GLN A 123 15.05 -3.20 -4.08
CA GLN A 123 15.60 -1.85 -4.27
C GLN A 123 16.24 -1.69 -5.65
N ARG A 124 16.79 -2.77 -6.22
CA ARG A 124 17.42 -2.75 -7.55
C ARG A 124 16.42 -2.48 -8.68
N HIS A 125 15.14 -2.79 -8.46
CA HIS A 125 14.08 -2.50 -9.44
C HIS A 125 13.85 -1.00 -9.61
N PHE A 126 14.26 -0.19 -8.62
CA PHE A 126 14.04 1.25 -8.56
C PHE A 126 15.33 2.06 -8.68
N ALA A 127 16.35 1.52 -9.35
CA ALA A 127 17.66 2.16 -9.47
C ALA A 127 17.58 3.57 -10.11
N ASP A 128 16.60 3.80 -10.99
CA ASP A 128 16.38 5.08 -11.65
C ASP A 128 15.25 5.92 -11.03
N ASP A 129 14.68 5.47 -9.90
CA ASP A 129 13.57 6.14 -9.19
C ASP A 129 12.36 6.46 -10.11
N GLN A 130 12.08 5.53 -11.03
CA GLN A 130 11.08 5.66 -12.09
C GLN A 130 9.67 5.20 -11.70
N THR A 131 9.52 4.60 -10.51
CA THR A 131 8.26 4.03 -10.03
C THR A 131 7.91 4.59 -8.66
N TYR A 132 6.73 5.16 -8.53
CA TYR A 132 6.22 5.72 -7.27
C TYR A 132 5.07 4.85 -6.75
N VAL A 133 4.90 4.77 -5.42
CA VAL A 133 3.76 4.10 -4.79
C VAL A 133 2.70 5.16 -4.48
N ALA A 134 1.50 5.00 -5.02
CA ALA A 134 0.34 5.81 -4.67
C ALA A 134 -0.60 5.02 -3.76
N MET A 135 -0.72 5.44 -2.50
CA MET A 135 -1.62 4.84 -1.53
C MET A 135 -2.88 5.69 -1.37
N LEU A 136 -4.03 5.14 -1.73
CA LEU A 136 -5.33 5.81 -1.71
C LEU A 136 -6.16 5.28 -0.54
N ALA A 137 -6.41 6.14 0.45
CA ALA A 137 -7.31 5.85 1.55
C ALA A 137 -8.75 6.11 1.10
N TRP A 138 -9.64 5.13 1.31
CA TRP A 138 -11.04 5.24 0.92
C TRP A 138 -11.98 4.75 2.03
N LEU A 139 -13.18 5.34 2.07
CA LEU A 139 -14.31 4.91 2.90
C LEU A 139 -15.61 5.06 2.10
N PRO A 140 -16.67 4.31 2.41
CA PRO A 140 -18.01 4.73 2.03
C PRO A 140 -18.30 6.15 2.52
N GLU A 141 -18.98 6.97 1.72
CA GLU A 141 -19.27 8.37 2.04
C GLU A 141 -20.00 8.55 3.38
N MET A 142 -20.78 7.54 3.80
CA MET A 142 -21.47 7.47 5.09
C MET A 142 -20.80 6.47 6.06
N VAL A 143 -19.47 6.38 6.05
CA VAL A 143 -18.61 5.51 6.90
C VAL A 143 -18.76 4.01 6.60
N ILE A 144 -19.99 3.49 6.59
CA ILE A 144 -20.28 2.06 6.39
C ILE A 144 -21.17 1.78 5.16
N TYR A 145 -21.79 2.82 4.59
CA TYR A 145 -22.63 2.73 3.39
C TYR A 145 -22.45 3.94 2.46
N GLY A 146 -23.09 3.90 1.30
CA GLY A 146 -22.99 4.89 0.23
C GLY A 146 -21.94 4.52 -0.82
N LYS A 147 -21.52 5.50 -1.61
CA LYS A 147 -20.46 5.34 -2.60
C LYS A 147 -19.08 5.30 -1.94
N PRO A 148 -18.10 4.51 -2.43
CA PRO A 148 -16.71 4.67 -2.06
C PRO A 148 -16.27 6.11 -2.35
N LYS A 149 -15.53 6.70 -1.41
CA LYS A 149 -14.97 8.05 -1.50
C LYS A 149 -13.50 7.99 -1.14
N ILE A 150 -12.66 8.60 -1.98
CA ILE A 150 -11.25 8.75 -1.65
C ILE A 150 -11.13 9.87 -0.62
N ILE A 151 -10.62 9.57 0.56
CA ILE A 151 -10.47 10.54 1.65
C ILE A 151 -9.04 11.06 1.78
N GLY A 152 -8.10 10.44 1.06
CA GLY A 152 -6.70 10.81 1.11
C GLY A 152 -5.87 10.04 0.10
N VAL A 153 -4.81 10.68 -0.40
CA VAL A 153 -3.83 10.04 -1.27
C VAL A 153 -2.42 10.44 -0.83
N CYS A 154 -1.53 9.46 -0.74
CA CYS A 154 -0.10 9.66 -0.49
C CYS A 154 0.68 9.05 -1.64
N VAL A 155 1.61 9.81 -2.22
CA VAL A 155 2.44 9.35 -3.35
C VAL A 155 3.90 9.52 -2.96
N VAL A 156 4.66 8.42 -2.96
CA VAL A 156 6.06 8.37 -2.50
C VAL A 156 6.91 7.54 -3.46
N SER A 157 8.23 7.72 -3.43
CA SER A 157 9.15 6.91 -4.24
C SER A 157 9.06 5.42 -3.88
N GLY A 158 9.02 4.54 -4.87
CA GLY A 158 9.12 3.09 -4.65
C GLY A 158 10.47 2.69 -4.04
N LEU A 159 11.55 3.38 -4.43
CA LEU A 159 12.88 3.18 -3.85
C LEU A 159 12.88 3.51 -2.35
N SER A 160 12.29 4.64 -1.94
CA SER A 160 12.27 5.03 -0.53
C SER A 160 11.44 4.06 0.33
N VAL A 161 10.34 3.52 -0.21
CA VAL A 161 9.54 2.49 0.45
C VAL A 161 10.32 1.18 0.60
N ALA A 162 11.02 0.74 -0.45
CA ALA A 162 11.89 -0.45 -0.39
C ALA A 162 13.03 -0.27 0.64
N GLN A 163 13.67 0.90 0.67
CA GLN A 163 14.71 1.22 1.64
C GLN A 163 14.19 1.24 3.08
N ALA A 164 13.05 1.89 3.33
CA ALA A 164 12.44 1.91 4.66
C ALA A 164 12.12 0.49 5.13
N ARG A 165 11.56 -0.34 4.24
CA ARG A 165 11.22 -1.74 4.52
C ARG A 165 12.46 -2.54 4.89
N ASP A 166 13.49 -2.48 4.06
CA ASP A 166 14.68 -3.31 4.25
C ASP A 166 15.44 -2.87 5.50
N ASN A 167 15.56 -1.56 5.73
CA ASN A 167 16.19 -1.02 6.94
C ASN A 167 15.39 -1.33 8.22
N HIS A 168 14.06 -1.39 8.13
CA HIS A 168 13.21 -1.75 9.27
C HIS A 168 13.35 -3.23 9.65
N TYR A 169 13.28 -4.12 8.67
CA TYR A 169 13.27 -5.55 8.90
C TYR A 169 14.67 -6.16 9.08
N HIS A 170 15.69 -5.63 8.41
CA HIS A 170 17.01 -6.26 8.40
C HIS A 170 17.75 -6.07 9.72
N ASN A 171 17.99 -7.18 10.42
CA ASN A 171 18.68 -7.21 11.70
C ASN A 171 19.42 -8.55 11.87
N PRO A 172 20.51 -8.80 11.13
CA PRO A 172 21.22 -10.07 11.19
C PRO A 172 21.90 -10.26 12.56
N PRO A 173 21.89 -11.48 13.13
CA PRO A 173 21.36 -12.71 12.55
C PRO A 173 19.87 -12.97 12.84
N ASP A 174 19.17 -12.09 13.54
CA ASP A 174 17.79 -12.33 13.97
C ASP A 174 16.78 -12.31 12.81
N TYR A 175 16.93 -11.37 11.89
CA TYR A 175 16.06 -11.23 10.74
C TYR A 175 16.85 -10.83 9.50
N LEU A 176 16.71 -11.60 8.41
CA LEU A 176 17.41 -11.36 7.15
C LEU A 176 16.44 -10.89 6.09
N VAL A 177 16.87 -9.94 5.28
CA VAL A 177 16.17 -9.50 4.08
C VAL A 177 17.03 -9.95 2.92
N LEU A 178 16.45 -10.68 1.98
CA LEU A 178 17.18 -11.26 0.87
C LEU A 178 16.59 -10.78 -0.46
N GLU A 179 17.46 -10.25 -1.32
CA GLU A 179 17.14 -9.94 -2.71
C GLU A 179 16.77 -11.21 -3.49
N PRO A 180 15.94 -11.11 -4.54
CA PRO A 180 15.68 -12.23 -5.41
C PRO A 180 16.97 -12.68 -6.11
N GLU A 181 16.99 -13.94 -6.51
CA GLU A 181 18.05 -14.43 -7.41
C GLU A 181 17.92 -13.76 -8.78
N ASP A 182 19.06 -13.59 -9.46
CA ASP A 182 19.04 -13.14 -10.83
C ASP A 182 18.33 -14.19 -11.69
N THR A 183 17.16 -13.81 -12.18
CA THR A 183 16.28 -14.63 -13.00
C THR A 183 16.02 -13.97 -14.34
N SER A 184 16.83 -12.98 -14.74
CA SER A 184 16.69 -12.21 -15.99
C SER A 184 16.65 -13.07 -17.26
N LEU A 185 17.28 -14.25 -17.24
CA LEU A 185 17.28 -15.21 -18.34
C LEU A 185 16.01 -16.08 -18.41
N ARG A 186 15.12 -16.02 -17.41
CA ARG A 186 13.86 -16.76 -17.41
C ARG A 186 12.80 -16.01 -18.22
N THR A 187 11.76 -16.74 -18.65
CA THR A 187 10.55 -16.13 -19.23
C THR A 187 9.97 -15.09 -18.26
N VAL A 188 9.41 -14.00 -18.78
CA VAL A 188 8.95 -12.83 -18.00
C VAL A 188 8.11 -13.22 -16.78
N ASN A 189 7.19 -14.17 -16.93
CA ASN A 189 6.33 -14.68 -15.86
C ASN A 189 7.04 -15.48 -14.75
N LEU A 190 8.31 -15.87 -14.95
CA LEU A 190 9.13 -16.61 -13.99
C LEU A 190 10.25 -15.74 -13.37
N GLN A 191 10.37 -14.49 -13.81
CA GLN A 191 11.32 -13.55 -13.23
C GLN A 191 10.86 -13.16 -11.82
N GLN A 192 11.81 -13.15 -10.89
CA GLN A 192 11.58 -12.82 -9.48
C GLN A 192 12.11 -11.41 -9.22
N THR A 193 11.22 -10.50 -8.86
CA THR A 193 11.57 -9.13 -8.45
C THR A 193 11.48 -8.93 -6.94
N ASN A 194 10.91 -9.91 -6.23
CA ASN A 194 10.53 -9.79 -4.84
C ASN A 194 11.65 -10.18 -3.87
N THR A 195 11.90 -9.28 -2.91
CA THR A 195 12.65 -9.58 -1.69
C THR A 195 11.86 -10.48 -0.76
N ASN A 196 12.56 -11.21 0.12
CA ASN A 196 11.96 -12.05 1.14
C ASN A 196 12.59 -11.82 2.52
N GLY A 197 11.76 -11.86 3.56
CA GLY A 197 12.17 -11.81 4.96
C GLY A 197 12.31 -13.19 5.58
N PHE A 198 13.37 -13.41 6.35
CA PHE A 198 13.68 -14.67 7.02
C PHE A 198 13.96 -14.45 8.51
N LYS A 199 13.20 -15.10 9.39
CA LYS A 199 13.36 -15.01 10.85
C LYS A 199 14.18 -16.20 11.36
N PHE A 200 15.16 -15.94 12.21
CA PHE A 200 15.96 -16.98 12.87
C PHE A 200 15.09 -17.90 13.75
N GLN A 201 15.36 -19.21 13.74
CA GLN A 201 14.63 -20.24 14.49
C GLN A 201 15.56 -21.26 15.19
N GLY A 202 16.86 -20.98 15.26
CA GLY A 202 17.82 -21.85 15.95
C GLY A 202 17.79 -21.72 17.47
N THR A 203 18.65 -22.50 18.14
CA THR A 203 18.83 -22.45 19.60
C THR A 203 19.59 -21.20 20.06
N PRO A 204 19.58 -20.86 21.37
CA PRO A 204 20.39 -19.76 21.90
C PRO A 204 21.89 -19.88 21.60
N GLU A 205 22.42 -21.10 21.59
CA GLU A 205 23.83 -21.39 21.27
C GLU A 205 24.13 -21.09 19.80
N GLN A 206 23.26 -21.56 18.89
CA GLN A 206 23.34 -21.26 17.46
C GLN A 206 23.22 -19.76 17.20
N PHE A 207 22.35 -19.07 17.94
CA PHE A 207 22.19 -17.63 17.81
C PHE A 207 23.44 -16.87 18.26
N ALA A 208 24.07 -17.30 19.35
CA ALA A 208 25.33 -16.72 19.82
C ALA A 208 26.47 -16.96 18.81
N GLU A 209 26.49 -18.11 18.14
CA GLU A 209 27.43 -18.40 17.06
C GLU A 209 27.18 -17.54 15.82
N ALA A 210 25.93 -17.44 15.38
CA ALA A 210 25.52 -16.59 14.27
C ALA A 210 25.89 -15.12 14.52
N LYS A 211 25.73 -14.63 15.76
CA LYS A 211 26.18 -13.28 16.15
C LYS A 211 27.68 -13.09 15.97
N ARG A 212 28.50 -14.07 16.35
CA ARG A 212 29.95 -14.02 16.13
C ARG A 212 30.30 -14.00 14.64
N LEU A 213 29.58 -14.77 13.82
CA LEU A 213 29.75 -14.75 12.37
C LEU A 213 29.43 -13.36 11.80
N VAL A 214 28.28 -12.77 12.16
CA VAL A 214 27.92 -11.42 11.68
C VAL A 214 28.94 -10.37 12.13
N ALA A 215 29.43 -10.45 13.37
CA ALA A 215 30.47 -9.55 13.88
C ALA A 215 31.78 -9.63 13.07
N SER A 216 32.10 -10.78 12.47
CA SER A 216 33.28 -10.93 11.60
C SER A 216 33.16 -10.25 10.24
N TRP A 217 31.96 -9.79 9.84
CA TRP A 217 31.74 -9.09 8.57
C TRP A 217 32.18 -7.62 8.62
N GLY A 218 32.64 -7.15 9.79
CA GLY A 218 33.13 -5.79 10.01
C GLY A 218 32.06 -4.84 10.56
N LEU A 219 32.44 -3.58 10.76
CA LEU A 219 31.62 -2.57 11.44
C LEU A 219 30.24 -2.34 10.81
N ASN A 220 30.16 -2.49 9.49
CA ASN A 220 28.93 -2.29 8.72
C ASN A 220 28.22 -3.59 8.36
N GLY A 221 28.64 -4.73 8.92
CA GLY A 221 28.09 -6.05 8.59
C GLY A 221 26.59 -6.20 8.88
N HIS A 222 26.03 -5.35 9.74
CA HIS A 222 24.60 -5.34 10.07
C HIS A 222 23.75 -4.42 9.18
N LEU A 223 24.38 -3.54 8.40
CA LEU A 223 23.67 -2.60 7.54
C LEU A 223 23.26 -3.32 6.26
N TYR A 224 21.98 -3.22 5.91
CA TYR A 224 21.48 -3.81 4.68
C TYR A 224 22.18 -3.21 3.47
N GLN A 225 22.57 -4.07 2.52
CA GLN A 225 23.09 -3.65 1.22
C GLN A 225 22.48 -4.54 0.14
N PRO A 226 21.83 -3.96 -0.89
CA PRO A 226 21.28 -4.73 -2.00
C PRO A 226 22.39 -5.15 -2.98
N THR A 227 23.54 -5.65 -2.51
CA THR A 227 24.72 -5.99 -3.33
C THR A 227 24.97 -7.50 -3.36
N PRO A 228 25.39 -8.08 -4.50
CA PRO A 228 25.65 -9.52 -4.59
C PRO A 228 26.58 -10.04 -3.48
N GLU A 229 27.60 -9.24 -3.13
CA GLU A 229 28.59 -9.55 -2.10
C GLU A 229 27.95 -9.67 -0.72
N TYR A 230 27.07 -8.73 -0.36
CA TYR A 230 26.37 -8.78 0.92
C TYR A 230 25.39 -9.96 1.00
N HIS A 231 24.65 -10.23 -0.09
CA HIS A 231 23.77 -11.40 -0.16
C HIS A 231 24.51 -12.72 -0.09
N ALA A 232 25.78 -12.79 -0.52
CA ALA A 232 26.62 -13.96 -0.31
C ALA A 232 26.88 -14.20 1.19
N LEU A 233 27.05 -13.15 2.00
CA LEU A 233 27.17 -13.26 3.47
C LEU A 233 25.85 -13.74 4.09
N LEU A 234 24.72 -13.19 3.68
CA LEU A 234 23.40 -13.60 4.18
C LEU A 234 23.10 -15.08 3.85
N ARG A 235 23.50 -15.55 2.67
CA ARG A 235 23.37 -16.96 2.29
C ARG A 235 24.21 -17.88 3.19
N GLN A 236 25.36 -17.44 3.70
CA GLN A 236 26.12 -18.22 4.68
C GLN A 236 25.33 -18.43 5.97
N LEU A 237 24.57 -17.42 6.44
CA LEU A 237 23.68 -17.59 7.60
C LEU A 237 22.55 -18.58 7.31
N LEU A 238 21.87 -18.43 6.17
CA LEU A 238 20.75 -19.31 5.78
C LEU A 238 21.18 -20.77 5.61
N GLN A 239 22.43 -21.03 5.17
CA GLN A 239 22.96 -22.38 5.02
C GLN A 239 23.38 -23.01 6.35
N ARG A 240 23.81 -22.21 7.32
CA ARG A 240 24.39 -22.70 8.59
C ARG A 240 23.38 -22.81 9.73
N TYR A 241 22.35 -21.97 9.74
CA TYR A 241 21.41 -21.89 10.86
C TYR A 241 19.95 -21.99 10.39
N PRO A 242 19.03 -22.43 11.26
CA PRO A 242 17.62 -22.52 10.91
C PRO A 242 16.98 -21.12 10.77
N TYR A 243 16.38 -20.87 9.61
CA TYR A 243 15.54 -19.70 9.35
C TYR A 243 14.19 -20.12 8.77
N ARG A 244 13.15 -19.34 9.08
CA ARG A 244 11.81 -19.49 8.52
C ARG A 244 11.45 -18.28 7.67
N LEU A 245 10.87 -18.52 6.50
CA LEU A 245 10.27 -17.48 5.67
C LEU A 245 9.15 -16.77 6.44
N ASP A 246 9.19 -15.45 6.49
CA ASP A 246 8.15 -14.64 7.12
C ASP A 246 7.09 -14.22 6.09
N THR A 247 5.90 -14.79 6.23
CA THR A 247 4.74 -14.49 5.38
C THR A 247 4.08 -13.13 5.70
N ASN A 248 4.47 -12.48 6.80
CA ASN A 248 4.03 -11.13 7.16
C ASN A 248 5.02 -10.03 6.76
N TYR A 249 6.14 -10.40 6.13
CA TYR A 249 7.12 -9.46 5.61
C TYR A 249 6.48 -8.45 4.63
N ALA A 250 6.96 -7.21 4.69
CA ALA A 250 6.66 -6.14 3.74
C ALA A 250 5.21 -5.63 3.68
N LYS A 251 4.38 -5.84 4.71
CA LYS A 251 3.07 -5.16 4.80
C LYS A 251 3.27 -3.65 4.93
N MET A 252 2.54 -2.86 4.17
CA MET A 252 2.64 -1.39 4.14
C MET A 252 2.51 -0.77 5.53
N ASP A 253 1.64 -1.32 6.38
CA ASP A 253 1.44 -0.84 7.76
C ASP A 253 2.68 -0.99 8.67
N ARG A 254 3.65 -1.82 8.29
CA ARG A 254 4.79 -2.24 9.11
C ARG A 254 6.14 -1.84 8.54
N ILE A 255 6.16 -1.07 7.44
CA ILE A 255 7.41 -0.64 6.79
C ILE A 255 8.04 0.57 7.48
N VAL A 256 7.28 1.30 8.30
CA VAL A 256 7.76 2.47 9.06
C VAL A 256 8.33 3.57 8.15
N HIS A 257 7.76 3.73 6.95
CA HIS A 257 8.14 4.80 6.04
C HIS A 257 7.57 6.15 6.55
N PRO A 258 8.40 7.19 6.78
CA PRO A 258 7.96 8.41 7.48
C PRO A 258 6.74 9.09 6.86
N GLU A 259 6.70 9.25 5.54
CA GLU A 259 5.58 9.90 4.85
C GLU A 259 4.31 9.05 4.85
N ILE A 260 4.44 7.73 4.88
CA ILE A 260 3.29 6.81 4.97
C ILE A 260 2.72 6.84 6.39
N GLU A 261 3.56 6.86 7.41
CA GLU A 261 3.13 7.00 8.80
C GLU A 261 2.49 8.38 9.07
N ALA A 262 3.04 9.44 8.48
CA ALA A 262 2.45 10.77 8.53
C ALA A 262 1.06 10.79 7.84
N PHE A 263 0.95 10.18 6.66
CA PHE A 263 -0.31 10.05 5.95
C PHE A 263 -1.34 9.22 6.74
N LYS A 264 -0.95 8.08 7.31
CA LYS A 264 -1.81 7.26 8.18
C LYS A 264 -2.35 8.08 9.35
N THR A 265 -1.46 8.81 10.01
CA THR A 265 -1.81 9.68 11.15
C THR A 265 -2.82 10.74 10.71
N TRP A 266 -2.56 11.39 9.58
CA TRP A 266 -3.45 12.41 9.03
C TRP A 266 -4.84 11.84 8.66
N VAL A 267 -4.91 10.70 7.95
CA VAL A 267 -6.18 10.02 7.63
C VAL A 267 -6.96 9.70 8.90
N TYR A 268 -6.28 9.15 9.92
CA TYR A 268 -6.93 8.79 11.18
C TYR A 268 -7.44 9.99 11.98
N GLN A 269 -6.86 11.18 11.77
CA GLN A 269 -7.27 12.42 12.43
C GLN A 269 -8.43 13.14 11.73
N GLN A 270 -8.74 12.78 10.48
CA GLN A 270 -9.86 13.42 9.77
C GLN A 270 -11.19 13.15 10.46
N THR A 271 -12.00 14.20 10.60
CA THR A 271 -13.37 14.11 11.13
C THR A 271 -14.35 13.84 10.00
N ILE A 272 -15.09 12.73 10.09
CA ILE A 272 -16.13 12.33 9.15
C ILE A 272 -17.39 12.01 9.96
N HIS A 273 -18.51 12.64 9.61
CA HIS A 273 -19.78 12.49 10.32
C HIS A 273 -19.68 12.69 11.84
N GLY A 274 -18.90 13.69 12.27
CA GLY A 274 -18.78 14.09 13.68
C GLY A 274 -17.83 13.27 14.55
N MET A 275 -17.17 12.24 14.01
CA MET A 275 -16.09 11.51 14.70
C MET A 275 -14.85 11.42 13.81
N THR A 276 -13.67 11.32 14.42
CA THR A 276 -12.44 11.03 13.66
C THR A 276 -12.49 9.61 13.09
N VAL A 277 -11.80 9.36 11.97
CA VAL A 277 -11.66 8.02 11.40
C VAL A 277 -11.07 7.05 12.43
N LEU A 278 -10.15 7.50 13.30
CA LEU A 278 -9.63 6.69 14.40
C LEU A 278 -10.69 6.32 15.44
N GLN A 279 -11.57 7.24 15.80
CA GLN A 279 -12.68 6.97 16.72
C GLN A 279 -13.67 5.98 16.09
N TRP A 280 -13.99 6.14 14.81
CA TRP A 280 -14.79 5.16 14.06
C TRP A 280 -14.12 3.79 14.04
N ASN A 281 -12.84 3.70 13.66
CA ASN A 281 -12.09 2.44 13.62
C ASN A 281 -12.13 1.73 14.98
N ARG A 282 -11.85 2.46 16.07
CA ARG A 282 -11.87 1.91 17.44
C ARG A 282 -13.25 1.41 17.85
N LEU A 283 -14.29 2.20 17.58
CA LEU A 283 -15.67 1.86 17.91
C LEU A 283 -16.12 0.62 17.13
N LEU A 284 -15.92 0.59 15.81
CA LEU A 284 -16.41 -0.49 14.96
C LEU A 284 -15.61 -1.79 15.12
N SER A 285 -14.34 -1.70 15.52
CA SER A 285 -13.49 -2.88 15.71
C SER A 285 -13.59 -3.49 17.12
N LYS A 286 -13.88 -2.70 18.15
CA LYS A 286 -13.80 -3.12 19.57
C LYS A 286 -15.00 -2.74 20.41
N GLY A 287 -15.91 -1.92 19.91
CA GLY A 287 -17.10 -1.47 20.64
C GLY A 287 -18.12 -2.58 20.79
N ALA A 288 -18.91 -2.50 21.88
CA ALA A 288 -20.08 -3.35 22.03
C ALA A 288 -21.18 -2.92 21.04
N ASP A 289 -22.03 -3.87 20.63
CA ASP A 289 -23.08 -3.63 19.63
C ASP A 289 -23.99 -2.44 19.98
N TRP A 290 -24.31 -2.23 21.26
CA TRP A 290 -25.12 -1.09 21.71
C TRP A 290 -24.41 0.26 21.53
N GLN A 291 -23.08 0.31 21.68
CA GLN A 291 -22.29 1.54 21.46
C GLN A 291 -22.21 1.87 19.97
N ILE A 292 -22.01 0.84 19.14
CA ILE A 292 -22.01 0.98 17.69
C ILE A 292 -23.39 1.49 17.25
N ARG A 293 -24.47 0.83 17.69
CA ARG A 293 -25.85 1.24 17.43
C ARG A 293 -26.09 2.71 17.79
N GLN A 294 -25.76 3.11 19.01
CA GLN A 294 -25.95 4.48 19.48
C GLN A 294 -25.21 5.49 18.61
N ALA A 295 -23.96 5.19 18.21
CA ALA A 295 -23.18 6.09 17.36
C ALA A 295 -23.75 6.17 15.94
N LEU A 296 -24.17 5.05 15.34
CA LEU A 296 -24.76 5.03 14.00
C LEU A 296 -26.10 5.78 13.98
N GLU A 297 -26.93 5.63 15.01
CA GLU A 297 -28.17 6.41 15.19
C GLU A 297 -27.87 7.92 15.33
N THR A 298 -26.88 8.27 16.15
CA THR A 298 -26.55 9.67 16.47
C THR A 298 -25.89 10.41 15.30
N HIS A 299 -24.92 9.76 14.64
CA HIS A 299 -24.05 10.41 13.66
C HIS A 299 -24.50 10.19 12.21
N LEU A 300 -25.18 9.07 11.91
CA LEU A 300 -25.64 8.74 10.55
C LEU A 300 -27.17 8.72 10.43
N GLY A 301 -27.88 8.97 11.53
CA GLY A 301 -29.34 9.05 11.56
C GLY A 301 -30.05 7.76 11.19
N ILE A 302 -29.38 6.61 11.26
CA ILE A 302 -29.97 5.30 10.92
C ILE A 302 -31.02 4.98 11.97
N ARG A 303 -32.27 4.78 11.55
CA ARG A 303 -33.42 4.46 12.41
C ARG A 303 -34.13 3.23 11.84
N GLU A 304 -35.07 2.68 12.60
CA GLU A 304 -35.97 1.65 12.04
C GLU A 304 -36.79 2.26 10.90
N GLU A 305 -36.67 1.67 9.73
CA GLU A 305 -37.48 1.93 8.54
C GLU A 305 -38.28 0.66 8.21
N ASP A 306 -39.47 0.79 7.62
CA ASP A 306 -40.30 -0.36 7.28
C ASP A 306 -39.62 -1.15 6.15
N ALA A 307 -39.48 -2.47 6.32
CA ALA A 307 -38.81 -3.31 5.34
C ALA A 307 -39.59 -3.40 4.01
N GLU A 308 -40.90 -3.11 4.03
CA GLU A 308 -41.73 -3.05 2.83
C GLU A 308 -41.34 -1.89 1.89
N ASP A 309 -40.78 -0.79 2.42
CA ASP A 309 -40.36 0.37 1.62
C ASP A 309 -39.13 0.08 0.72
N LEU A 310 -38.44 -1.06 0.93
CA LEU A 310 -37.28 -1.49 0.14
C LEU A 310 -37.61 -2.35 -1.07
N LEU A 311 -38.83 -2.89 -1.16
CA LEU A 311 -39.26 -3.81 -2.22
C LEU A 311 -39.89 -3.08 -3.43
N ILE A 312 -39.78 -1.76 -3.48
CA ILE A 312 -40.33 -0.88 -4.53
C ILE A 312 -39.22 -0.39 -5.46
#